data_AF-A0A1Y4MF15-F1
#
_entry.id   AF-A0A1Y4MF15-F1
#
_cell.length_a   1.000
_cell.length_b   1.000
_cell.length_c   1.000
_cell.angle_alpha   90.00
_cell.angle_beta   90.00
_cell.angle_gamma   90.00
#
_symmetry.space_group_name_H-M   'P 1'
#
loop_
_entity.id
_entity.type
_entity.pdbx_description
1 polymer ?
#
loop_
_entity_poly.entity_id
_entity_poly.type
_entity_poly.pdbx_seq_one_letter_code
_entity_poly.pdbx_strand_id
1 'polypeptide(L)'
;MITGAIKNKVDKIWTDIWAGGITNPITVIEQLTYLMFIRSLDEKELEREEFENLTGEEMDKIFPQSPAGQAMRWSKFKNRDPRDMFDIISQRVFPAIKNMRSGKLPDFQEDGAMVEVDAQSGGEGQEDTAFARYMDSAMFLIPTPQVLQKIITGLDELYEHDIAERDMQGDLYEYMLSKLSTAGANGQFRTPKHIRDMMVELLQPTPDDAICEIILLSLIQRTGIIKKCAFAV
;
A
#
# COMPACT_ATOMS: atom_id res chain seq x y z
N MET A 1 18.66 1.82 -3.69
CA MET A 1 19.25 0.47 -3.93
C MET A 1 19.14 -0.34 -2.66
N ILE A 2 18.36 -1.41 -2.70
CA ILE A 2 18.20 -2.34 -1.58
C ILE A 2 19.51 -3.04 -1.21
N THR A 3 19.87 -3.00 0.07
CA THR A 3 21.05 -3.66 0.64
C THR A 3 20.84 -5.18 0.75
N GLY A 4 21.93 -5.94 0.88
CA GLY A 4 21.85 -7.39 1.10
C GLY A 4 21.11 -7.78 2.39
N ALA A 5 21.20 -6.94 3.43
CA ALA A 5 20.48 -7.15 4.69
C ALA A 5 18.96 -7.06 4.49
N ILE A 6 18.48 -6.05 3.75
CA ILE A 6 17.07 -5.87 3.40
C ILE A 6 16.57 -7.07 2.58
N LYS A 7 17.33 -7.53 1.58
CA LYS A 7 16.97 -8.71 0.78
C LYS A 7 16.76 -9.94 1.66
N ASN A 8 17.66 -10.17 2.62
CA ASN A 8 17.56 -11.32 3.52
C ASN A 8 16.31 -11.24 4.42
N LYS A 9 15.94 -10.05 4.91
CA LYS A 9 14.69 -9.85 5.67
C LYS A 9 13.46 -10.16 4.83
N VAL A 10 13.42 -9.66 3.60
CA VAL A 10 12.32 -9.91 2.66
C VAL A 10 12.22 -11.39 2.30
N ASP A 11 13.36 -12.05 2.06
CA ASP A 11 13.42 -13.49 1.79
C ASP A 11 12.93 -14.32 2.99
N LYS A 12 13.21 -13.86 4.21
CA LYS A 12 12.66 -14.47 5.43
C LYS A 12 11.14 -14.34 5.50
N ILE A 13 10.59 -13.15 5.28
CA ILE A 13 9.13 -12.92 5.24
C ILE A 13 8.50 -13.82 4.17
N TRP A 14 9.09 -13.87 2.98
CA TRP A 14 8.66 -14.73 1.89
C TRP A 14 8.64 -16.21 2.28
N THR A 15 9.71 -16.68 2.92
CA THR A 15 9.83 -18.08 3.36
C THR A 15 8.81 -18.41 4.45
N ASP A 16 8.55 -17.50 5.38
CA ASP A 16 7.53 -17.67 6.42
C ASP A 16 6.12 -17.76 5.83
N ILE A 17 5.81 -16.94 4.81
CA ILE A 17 4.54 -16.99 4.09
C ILE A 17 4.39 -18.31 3.33
N TRP A 18 5.47 -18.75 2.69
CA TRP A 18 5.50 -19.99 1.94
C TRP A 18 5.27 -21.21 2.85
N ALA A 19 5.97 -21.26 3.99
CA ALA A 19 5.77 -22.26 5.03
C ALA A 19 4.35 -22.20 5.64
N GLY A 20 3.72 -21.02 5.61
CA GLY A 20 2.34 -20.78 6.01
C GLY A 20 1.27 -21.32 5.06
N GLY A 21 1.66 -21.84 3.89
CA GLY A 21 0.75 -22.46 2.92
C GLY A 21 0.38 -21.57 1.72
N ILE A 22 0.89 -20.33 1.64
CA ILE A 22 0.71 -19.48 0.46
C ILE A 22 1.87 -19.73 -0.50
N THR A 23 1.64 -20.58 -1.50
CA THR A 23 2.69 -21.00 -2.44
C THR A 23 2.76 -20.20 -3.73
N ASN A 24 1.70 -19.44 -4.06
CA ASN A 24 1.68 -18.62 -5.26
C ASN A 24 2.42 -17.29 -5.00
N PRO A 25 3.55 -17.04 -5.68
CA PRO A 25 4.32 -15.81 -5.55
C PRO A 25 3.51 -14.52 -5.79
N ILE A 26 2.55 -14.56 -6.73
CA ILE A 26 1.69 -13.40 -7.03
C ILE A 26 0.82 -13.07 -5.81
N THR A 27 0.21 -14.10 -5.22
CA THR A 27 -0.60 -13.95 -4.01
C THR A 27 0.24 -13.42 -2.85
N VAL A 28 1.47 -13.89 -2.67
CA VAL A 28 2.39 -13.36 -1.64
C VAL A 28 2.57 -11.84 -1.81
N ILE A 29 2.85 -11.39 -3.02
CA ILE A 29 3.05 -9.97 -3.33
C ILE A 29 1.77 -9.16 -3.07
N GLU A 30 0.61 -9.66 -3.50
CA GLU A 30 -0.68 -9.00 -3.25
C GLU A 30 -0.94 -8.83 -1.75
N GLN A 31 -0.83 -9.91 -0.97
CA GLN A 31 -1.10 -9.85 0.47
C GLN A 31 -0.11 -8.94 1.21
N LEU A 32 1.17 -8.95 0.81
CA LEU A 32 2.17 -8.02 1.37
C LEU A 32 1.85 -6.57 1.00
N THR A 33 1.45 -6.30 -0.24
CA THR A 33 1.09 -4.96 -0.70
C THR A 33 -0.10 -4.41 0.09
N TYR A 34 -1.09 -5.25 0.39
CA TYR A 34 -2.23 -4.85 1.23
C TYR A 34 -1.80 -4.46 2.65
N LEU A 35 -0.94 -5.26 3.29
CA LEU A 35 -0.44 -4.97 4.64
C LEU A 35 0.45 -3.72 4.68
N MET A 36 1.33 -3.55 3.69
CA MET A 36 2.14 -2.33 3.54
C MET A 36 1.26 -1.08 3.36
N PHE A 37 0.15 -1.20 2.63
CA PHE A 37 -0.80 -0.11 2.48
C PHE A 37 -1.52 0.20 3.80
N ILE A 38 -2.02 -0.81 4.51
CA ILE A 38 -2.65 -0.64 5.85
C ILE A 38 -1.73 0.15 6.78
N ARG A 39 -0.45 -0.24 6.83
CA ARG A 39 0.55 0.46 7.62
C ARG A 39 0.73 1.90 7.16
N SER A 40 0.87 2.14 5.85
CA SER A 40 1.07 3.48 5.30
C SER A 40 -0.09 4.43 5.62
N LEU A 41 -1.32 3.91 5.74
CA LEU A 41 -2.46 4.72 6.20
C LEU A 41 -2.26 5.19 7.64
N ASP A 42 -1.82 4.30 8.55
CA ASP A 42 -1.57 4.66 9.95
C ASP A 42 -0.40 5.63 10.09
N GLU A 43 0.68 5.45 9.32
CA GLU A 43 1.80 6.41 9.28
C GLU A 43 1.35 7.80 8.83
N LYS A 44 0.52 7.90 7.79
CA LYS A 44 -0.06 9.19 7.35
C LYS A 44 -0.96 9.82 8.41
N GLU A 45 -1.72 9.02 9.15
CA GLU A 45 -2.56 9.52 10.24
C GLU A 45 -1.68 10.08 11.37
N LEU A 46 -0.61 9.37 11.75
CA LEU A 46 0.36 9.82 12.76
C LEU A 46 1.04 11.13 12.34
N GLU A 47 1.47 11.25 11.09
CA GLU A 47 2.05 12.49 10.54
C GLU A 47 1.05 13.66 10.63
N ARG A 48 -0.24 13.42 10.34
CA ARG A 48 -1.29 14.44 10.46
C ARG A 48 -1.55 14.85 11.91
N GLU A 49 -1.57 13.89 12.83
CA GLU A 49 -1.70 14.14 14.27
C GLU A 49 -0.51 14.92 14.82
N GLU A 50 0.71 14.59 14.40
CA GLU A 50 1.91 15.34 14.78
C GLU A 50 1.88 16.76 14.23
N PHE A 51 1.51 16.93 12.96
CA PHE A 51 1.37 18.26 12.36
C PHE A 51 0.33 19.12 13.07
N GLU A 52 -0.86 18.57 13.37
CA GLU A 52 -1.91 19.25 14.13
C GLU A 52 -1.45 19.64 15.54
N ASN A 53 -0.68 18.79 16.22
CA ASN A 53 -0.09 19.13 17.52
C ASN A 53 0.93 20.28 17.44
N LEU A 54 1.60 20.45 16.30
CA LEU A 54 2.61 21.49 16.07
C LEU A 54 2.00 22.81 15.61
N THR A 55 1.02 22.78 14.71
CA THR A 55 0.39 23.97 14.12
C THR A 55 -0.86 24.43 14.85
N GLY A 56 -1.54 23.52 15.56
CA GLY A 56 -2.86 23.73 16.15
C GLY A 56 -4.00 23.75 15.13
N GLU A 57 -3.74 23.43 13.86
CA GLU A 57 -4.77 23.35 12.82
C GLU A 57 -5.34 21.93 12.73
N GLU A 58 -6.67 21.80 12.83
CA GLU A 58 -7.36 20.52 12.70
C GLU A 58 -7.14 19.93 11.30
N MET A 59 -6.61 18.71 11.26
CA MET A 59 -6.33 18.00 10.01
C MET A 59 -7.41 16.96 9.73
N ASP A 60 -7.77 16.81 8.45
CA ASP A 60 -8.67 15.74 8.00
C ASP A 60 -8.11 14.36 8.38
N LYS A 61 -8.89 13.57 9.14
CA LYS A 61 -8.51 12.24 9.62
C LYS A 61 -8.91 11.14 8.63
N ILE A 62 -8.06 10.13 8.48
CA ILE A 62 -8.29 8.94 7.65
C ILE A 62 -9.13 7.93 8.41
N PHE A 63 -8.80 7.72 9.70
CA PHE A 63 -9.47 6.74 10.55
C PHE A 63 -10.63 7.41 11.31
N PRO A 64 -11.78 6.74 11.42
CA PRO A 64 -12.86 7.21 12.28
C PRO A 64 -12.38 7.37 13.72
N GLN A 65 -12.86 8.42 14.40
CA GLN A 65 -12.48 8.71 15.78
C GLN A 65 -13.24 7.85 16.81
N SER A 66 -14.12 6.96 16.36
CA SER A 66 -14.78 6.00 17.23
C SER A 66 -13.77 4.99 17.80
N PRO A 67 -14.11 4.31 18.92
CA PRO A 67 -13.28 3.24 19.46
C PRO A 67 -13.03 2.10 18.46
N ALA A 68 -14.01 1.81 17.59
CA ALA A 68 -13.91 0.79 16.55
C ALA A 68 -12.98 1.24 15.42
N GLY A 69 -13.10 2.49 14.98
CA GLY A 69 -12.22 3.12 13.98
C GLY A 69 -10.76 3.15 14.41
N GLN A 70 -10.50 3.60 15.63
CA GLN A 70 -9.14 3.66 16.17
C GLN A 70 -8.53 2.27 16.43
N ALA A 71 -9.35 1.24 16.66
CA ALA A 71 -8.86 -0.14 16.79
C ALA A 71 -8.32 -0.71 15.46
N MET A 72 -8.66 -0.10 14.31
CA MET A 72 -8.14 -0.47 13.00
C MET A 72 -6.74 0.06 12.71
N ARG A 73 -6.14 0.86 13.60
CA ARG A 73 -4.81 1.44 13.40
C ARG A 73 -3.71 0.40 13.59
N TRP A 74 -2.75 0.37 12.67
CA TRP A 74 -1.61 -0.56 12.69
C TRP A 74 -0.87 -0.52 14.03
N SER A 75 -0.53 0.67 14.50
CA SER A 75 0.11 0.94 15.79
C SER A 75 -0.66 0.39 17.01
N LYS A 76 -1.99 0.23 16.91
CA LYS A 76 -2.86 -0.24 18.01
C LYS A 76 -3.05 -1.75 18.03
N PHE A 77 -3.04 -2.42 16.87
CA PHE A 77 -3.25 -3.86 16.80
C PHE A 77 -1.95 -4.68 16.66
N LYS A 78 -0.83 -4.09 16.20
CA LYS A 78 0.40 -4.84 15.88
C LYS A 78 0.99 -5.68 17.02
N ASN A 79 0.70 -5.32 18.27
CA ASN A 79 1.18 -6.01 19.47
C ASN A 79 0.10 -6.83 20.20
N ARG A 80 -1.09 -7.01 19.59
CA ARG A 80 -2.17 -7.83 20.19
C ARG A 80 -1.91 -9.32 20.00
N ASP A 81 -2.74 -10.15 20.64
CA ASP A 81 -2.74 -11.58 20.39
C ASP A 81 -2.95 -11.86 18.90
N PRO A 82 -2.25 -12.86 18.31
CA PRO A 82 -2.38 -13.18 16.89
C PRO A 82 -3.83 -13.37 16.43
N ARG A 83 -4.68 -13.99 17.26
CA ARG A 83 -6.08 -14.25 16.90
C ARG A 83 -6.87 -12.95 16.79
N ASP A 84 -6.76 -12.09 17.80
CA ASP A 84 -7.43 -10.79 17.81
C ASP A 84 -6.95 -9.92 16.63
N MET A 85 -5.65 -9.92 16.35
CA MET A 85 -5.06 -9.23 15.21
C MET A 85 -5.62 -9.72 13.88
N PHE A 86 -5.75 -11.05 13.73
CA PHE A 86 -6.31 -11.67 12.55
C PHE A 86 -7.79 -11.28 12.35
N ASP A 87 -8.58 -11.30 13.42
CA ASP A 87 -9.99 -10.91 13.37
C ASP A 87 -10.14 -9.42 13.04
N ILE A 88 -9.34 -8.54 13.65
CA ILE A 88 -9.34 -7.10 13.34
C ILE A 88 -9.02 -6.87 11.86
N ILE A 89 -7.97 -7.49 11.34
CA ILE A 89 -7.55 -7.26 9.95
C ILE A 89 -8.58 -7.82 8.97
N SER A 90 -8.99 -9.07 9.16
CA SER A 90 -9.86 -9.77 8.21
C SER A 90 -11.30 -9.25 8.22
N GLN A 91 -11.85 -8.91 9.40
CA GLN A 91 -13.26 -8.54 9.54
C GLN A 91 -13.50 -7.03 9.55
N ARG A 92 -12.50 -6.21 9.90
CA ARG A 92 -12.67 -4.75 10.00
C ARG A 92 -11.80 -4.00 9.02
N VAL A 93 -10.47 -4.13 9.13
CA VAL A 93 -9.53 -3.33 8.35
C VAL A 93 -9.68 -3.59 6.84
N PHE A 94 -9.70 -4.86 6.42
CA PHE A 94 -9.76 -5.22 5.01
C PHE A 94 -11.08 -4.80 4.35
N PRO A 95 -12.26 -5.06 4.96
CA PRO A 95 -13.52 -4.51 4.46
C PRO A 95 -13.56 -2.98 4.44
N ALA A 96 -12.96 -2.30 5.43
CA ALA A 96 -12.91 -0.85 5.47
C ALA A 96 -12.10 -0.27 4.30
N ILE A 97 -10.95 -0.86 4.01
CA ILE A 97 -10.06 -0.44 2.93
C ILE A 97 -10.69 -0.64 1.56
N LYS A 98 -11.43 -1.73 1.38
CA LYS A 98 -12.18 -2.00 0.15
C LYS A 98 -13.29 -0.96 -0.10
N ASN A 99 -13.94 -0.50 0.97
CA ASN A 99 -15.00 0.51 0.91
C ASN A 99 -14.51 1.92 1.23
N MET A 100 -13.20 2.16 1.19
CA MET A 100 -12.62 3.48 1.38
C MET A 100 -13.09 4.41 0.26
N ARG A 101 -13.57 5.60 0.62
CA ARG A 101 -14.03 6.64 -0.32
C ARG A 101 -13.40 7.97 0.09
N SER A 102 -12.96 8.77 -0.88
CA SER A 102 -12.36 10.10 -0.63
C SER A 102 -11.22 10.11 0.40
N GLY A 103 -10.46 9.01 0.50
CA GLY A 103 -9.36 8.88 1.47
C GLY A 103 -9.80 8.70 2.94
N LYS A 104 -11.08 8.43 3.20
CA LYS A 104 -11.64 8.16 4.53
C LYS A 104 -12.13 6.72 4.61
N LEU A 105 -11.86 6.06 5.73
CA LEU A 105 -12.35 4.71 6.01
C LEU A 105 -13.77 4.76 6.60
N PRO A 106 -14.66 3.83 6.22
CA PRO A 106 -15.95 3.69 6.88
C PRO A 106 -15.77 3.23 8.33
N ASP A 107 -16.74 3.58 9.17
CA ASP A 107 -16.76 3.17 10.57
C ASP A 107 -17.56 1.87 10.75
N PHE A 108 -17.47 1.25 11.93
CA PHE A 108 -18.23 0.06 12.27
C PHE A 108 -19.05 0.30 13.54
N GLN A 109 -20.32 -0.08 13.52
CA GLN A 109 -21.15 -0.16 14.71
C GLN A 109 -20.74 -1.34 15.61
N GLU A 110 -21.19 -1.33 16.87
CA GLU A 110 -20.90 -2.38 17.85
C GLU A 110 -21.40 -3.78 17.42
N ASP A 111 -22.36 -3.84 16.51
CA ASP A 111 -22.91 -5.07 15.93
C ASP A 111 -22.10 -5.59 14.71
N GLY A 112 -21.05 -4.87 14.30
CA GLY A 112 -20.23 -5.19 13.13
C GLY A 112 -20.81 -4.70 11.81
N ALA A 113 -21.93 -3.96 11.81
CA ALA A 113 -22.45 -3.31 10.62
C ALA A 113 -21.56 -2.13 10.21
N MET A 114 -21.24 -2.05 8.92
CA MET A 114 -20.49 -0.93 8.36
C MET A 114 -21.38 0.31 8.33
N VAL A 115 -20.90 1.41 8.91
CA VAL A 115 -21.51 2.73 8.80
C VAL A 115 -20.98 3.36 7.53
N GLU A 116 -21.88 3.60 6.58
CA GLU A 116 -21.54 4.38 5.40
C GLU A 116 -21.07 5.76 5.85
N VAL A 117 -19.93 6.21 5.34
CA VAL A 117 -19.46 7.58 5.56
C VAL A 117 -20.51 8.49 4.94
N ASP A 118 -21.20 9.30 5.76
CA ASP A 118 -22.19 10.26 5.26
C ASP A 118 -21.56 11.06 4.12
N ALA A 119 -22.14 10.94 2.92
CA ALA A 119 -21.73 11.60 1.68
C ALA A 119 -21.73 13.13 1.77
N GLN A 120 -22.02 13.70 2.94
CA GLN A 120 -22.02 15.12 3.25
C GLN A 120 -20.65 15.64 3.72
N SER A 121 -19.70 14.75 4.03
CA SER A 121 -18.35 15.13 4.51
C SER A 121 -17.27 15.15 3.41
N GLY A 122 -17.64 14.77 2.18
CA GLY A 122 -16.79 14.86 1.00
C GLY A 122 -17.38 15.90 0.06
N GLY A 123 -16.59 16.90 -0.32
CA GLY A 123 -17.00 17.85 -1.36
C GLY A 123 -17.48 17.09 -2.60
N GLU A 124 -18.63 17.52 -3.14
CA GLU A 124 -19.24 16.96 -4.34
C GLU A 124 -18.19 16.81 -5.46
N GLY A 125 -17.96 15.57 -5.93
CA GLY A 125 -17.19 15.30 -7.15
C GLY A 125 -15.85 14.58 -7.02
N GLN A 126 -15.50 13.99 -5.87
CA GLN A 126 -14.29 13.14 -5.80
C GLN A 126 -14.57 11.72 -6.32
N GLU A 127 -14.01 11.41 -7.48
CA GLU A 127 -13.98 10.06 -8.06
C GLU A 127 -13.36 9.06 -7.09
N ASP A 128 -13.79 7.79 -7.16
CA ASP A 128 -13.16 6.68 -6.45
C ASP A 128 -11.65 6.73 -6.64
N THR A 129 -10.90 6.79 -5.54
CA THR A 129 -9.43 6.76 -5.59
C THR A 129 -8.97 5.58 -6.45
N ALA A 130 -7.92 5.74 -7.25
CA ALA A 130 -7.40 4.68 -8.10
C ALA A 130 -7.21 3.35 -7.35
N PHE A 131 -6.83 3.45 -6.06
CA PHE A 131 -6.73 2.34 -5.14
C PHE A 131 -8.04 1.58 -4.91
N ALA A 132 -9.15 2.28 -4.64
CA ALA A 132 -10.47 1.66 -4.41
C ALA A 132 -10.91 0.78 -5.58
N ARG A 133 -10.60 1.21 -6.81
CA ARG A 133 -10.88 0.44 -8.04
C ARG A 133 -10.12 -0.88 -8.11
N TYR A 134 -8.88 -0.93 -7.64
CA TYR A 134 -8.08 -2.16 -7.63
C TYR A 134 -8.42 -3.08 -6.44
N MET A 135 -8.99 -2.53 -5.36
CA MET A 135 -9.39 -3.31 -4.18
C MET A 135 -10.77 -3.97 -4.28
N ASP A 136 -11.60 -3.61 -5.26
CA ASP A 136 -12.98 -4.12 -5.35
C ASP A 136 -13.06 -5.65 -5.48
N SER A 137 -12.10 -6.28 -6.16
CA SER A 137 -12.02 -7.75 -6.27
C SER A 137 -11.00 -8.39 -5.32
N ALA A 138 -10.36 -7.60 -4.45
CA ALA A 138 -9.33 -8.08 -3.55
C ALA A 138 -9.90 -9.04 -2.49
N MET A 139 -9.11 -10.06 -2.16
CA MET A 139 -9.42 -11.03 -1.10
C MET A 139 -8.25 -11.13 -0.12
N PHE A 140 -8.59 -11.22 1.16
CA PHE A 140 -7.62 -11.53 2.21
C PHE A 140 -7.42 -13.05 2.26
N LEU A 141 -6.20 -13.50 1.94
CA LEU A 141 -5.88 -14.92 1.71
C LEU A 141 -4.85 -15.47 2.71
N ILE A 142 -4.55 -14.73 3.78
CA ILE A 142 -3.65 -15.22 4.83
C ILE A 142 -4.38 -16.29 5.64
N PRO A 143 -3.87 -17.54 5.70
CA PRO A 143 -4.66 -18.67 6.16
C PRO A 143 -4.75 -18.79 7.68
N THR A 144 -3.76 -18.26 8.42
CA THR A 144 -3.72 -18.42 9.88
C THR A 144 -3.23 -17.16 10.60
N PRO A 145 -3.67 -16.95 11.86
CA PRO A 145 -3.17 -15.89 12.73
C PRO A 145 -1.65 -15.89 12.90
N GLN A 146 -1.02 -17.06 12.98
CA GLN A 146 0.42 -17.19 13.22
C GLN A 146 1.24 -16.72 12.02
N VAL A 147 0.76 -17.00 10.80
CA VAL A 147 1.39 -16.51 9.58
C VAL A 147 1.26 -14.99 9.50
N LEU A 148 0.07 -14.46 9.80
CA LEU A 148 -0.16 -13.02 9.83
C LEU A 148 0.78 -12.30 10.81
N GLN A 149 0.90 -12.79 12.04
CA GLN A 149 1.79 -12.22 13.05
C GLN A 149 3.24 -12.16 12.53
N LYS A 150 3.75 -13.25 11.96
CA LYS A 150 5.11 -13.29 11.42
C LYS A 150 5.34 -12.25 10.32
N ILE A 151 4.36 -12.08 9.43
CA ILE A 151 4.43 -11.08 8.36
C ILE A 151 4.45 -9.68 8.97
N ILE A 152 3.55 -9.39 9.91
CA ILE A 152 3.45 -8.08 10.56
C ILE A 152 4.74 -7.74 11.30
N THR A 153 5.28 -8.66 12.11
CA THR A 153 6.57 -8.48 12.79
C THR A 153 7.70 -8.25 11.80
N GLY A 154 7.76 -9.06 10.73
CA GLY A 154 8.79 -8.90 9.70
C GLY A 154 8.70 -7.57 8.95
N LEU A 155 7.50 -7.09 8.66
CA LEU A 155 7.28 -5.77 8.07
C LEU A 155 7.63 -4.65 9.08
N ASP A 156 7.30 -4.80 10.36
CA ASP A 156 7.64 -3.84 11.40
C ASP A 156 9.16 -3.64 11.49
N GLU A 157 9.91 -4.73 11.65
CA GLU A 157 11.38 -4.75 11.69
C GLU A 157 12.03 -4.19 10.42
N LEU A 158 11.36 -4.32 9.28
CA LEU A 158 11.87 -3.89 7.99
C LEU A 158 11.78 -2.36 7.85
N TYR A 159 10.64 -1.77 8.20
CA TYR A 159 10.44 -0.33 8.10
C TYR A 159 11.10 0.46 9.23
N GLU A 160 11.10 -0.05 10.47
CA GLU A 160 11.71 0.66 11.61
C GLU A 160 13.22 0.88 11.43
N HIS A 161 13.89 -0.02 10.71
CA HIS A 161 15.35 -0.02 10.58
C HIS A 161 15.87 0.27 9.18
N ASP A 162 15.10 -0.07 8.13
CA ASP A 162 15.68 -0.13 6.79
C ASP A 162 14.86 0.56 5.70
N ILE A 163 13.59 0.94 5.92
CA ILE A 163 12.72 1.48 4.85
C ILE A 163 11.90 2.69 5.32
N ALA A 164 12.56 3.83 5.55
CA ALA A 164 11.87 5.10 5.81
C ALA A 164 11.56 5.90 4.52
N GLU A 165 12.29 5.64 3.43
CA GLU A 165 12.18 6.43 2.20
C GLU A 165 11.28 5.77 1.14
N ARG A 166 10.44 6.57 0.46
CA ARG A 166 9.53 6.13 -0.63
C ARG A 166 10.24 5.36 -1.75
N ASP A 167 11.50 5.69 -2.05
CA ASP A 167 12.28 5.02 -3.10
C ASP A 167 12.65 3.57 -2.71
N MET A 168 12.88 3.31 -1.42
CA MET A 168 13.19 1.97 -0.92
C MET A 168 11.96 1.05 -0.92
N GLN A 169 10.76 1.60 -0.74
CA GLN A 169 9.51 0.86 -0.92
C GLN A 169 9.33 0.41 -2.38
N GLY A 170 9.68 1.28 -3.33
CA GLY A 170 9.70 0.95 -4.76
C GLY A 170 10.72 -0.13 -5.11
N ASP A 171 11.94 -0.04 -4.57
CA ASP A 171 12.96 -1.08 -4.74
C ASP A 171 12.51 -2.43 -4.13
N LEU A 172 11.76 -2.39 -3.03
CA LEU A 172 11.26 -3.59 -2.35
C LEU A 172 10.25 -4.31 -3.21
N TYR A 173 9.29 -3.57 -3.77
CA TYR A 173 8.32 -4.12 -4.70
C TYR A 173 9.01 -4.76 -5.91
N GLU A 174 10.01 -4.10 -6.49
CA GLU A 174 10.81 -4.69 -7.58
C GLU A 174 11.57 -5.93 -7.19
N TYR A 175 12.16 -5.94 -6.00
CA TYR A 175 12.84 -7.12 -5.51
C TYR A 175 11.86 -8.29 -5.38
N MET A 176 10.66 -8.05 -4.85
CA MET A 176 9.61 -9.06 -4.80
C MET A 176 9.16 -9.51 -6.20
N LEU A 177 9.00 -8.59 -7.16
CA LEU A 177 8.68 -8.93 -8.55
C LEU A 177 9.79 -9.77 -9.22
N SER A 178 11.05 -9.50 -8.90
CA SER A 178 12.17 -10.30 -9.41
C SER A 178 12.09 -11.77 -8.99
N LYS A 179 11.42 -12.07 -7.86
CA LYS A 179 11.16 -13.45 -7.39
C LYS A 179 10.07 -14.17 -8.19
N LEU A 180 9.24 -13.44 -8.94
CA LEU A 180 8.34 -14.04 -9.95
C LEU A 180 9.11 -14.55 -11.17
N SER A 181 10.29 -13.96 -11.45
CA SER A 181 11.04 -14.13 -12.70
C SER A 181 11.87 -15.41 -12.81
N THR A 182 11.77 -16.35 -11.87
CA THR A 182 12.22 -17.74 -12.11
C THR A 182 11.45 -18.43 -13.24
N ALA A 183 10.35 -17.81 -13.72
CA ALA A 183 9.63 -18.16 -14.94
C ALA A 183 9.77 -17.09 -16.05
N GLY A 184 10.97 -16.92 -16.60
CA GLY A 184 11.17 -16.31 -17.92
C GLY A 184 11.66 -14.85 -17.94
N ALA A 185 12.56 -14.59 -18.90
CA ALA A 185 13.35 -13.37 -19.10
C ALA A 185 12.56 -12.12 -19.58
N ASN A 186 11.39 -11.85 -19.01
CA ASN A 186 10.53 -10.74 -19.44
C ASN A 186 10.35 -9.70 -18.32
N GLY A 187 11.06 -8.58 -18.42
CA GLY A 187 10.53 -7.31 -17.90
C GLY A 187 11.38 -6.49 -16.93
N GLN A 188 12.71 -6.54 -17.00
CA GLN A 188 13.57 -5.57 -16.32
C GLN A 188 13.62 -4.23 -17.09
N PHE A 189 12.54 -3.47 -17.10
CA PHE A 189 12.52 -2.10 -17.64
C PHE A 189 12.35 -1.08 -16.51
N ARG A 190 13.28 -1.11 -15.56
CA ARG A 190 13.44 -0.02 -14.59
C ARG A 190 14.55 0.90 -15.05
N THR A 191 14.24 2.20 -15.11
CA THR A 191 15.25 3.24 -15.26
C THR A 191 15.92 3.47 -13.90
N PRO A 192 17.24 3.28 -13.76
CA PRO A 192 17.94 3.53 -12.50
C PRO A 192 17.68 4.93 -11.93
N LYS A 193 17.62 5.05 -10.60
CA LYS A 193 17.32 6.30 -9.87
C LYS A 193 18.18 7.47 -10.37
N HIS A 194 19.50 7.30 -10.45
CA HIS A 194 20.41 8.35 -10.91
C HIS A 194 20.13 8.82 -12.35
N ILE A 195 19.63 7.95 -13.23
CA ILE A 195 19.23 8.33 -14.60
C ILE A 195 17.92 9.12 -14.56
N ARG A 196 16.94 8.66 -13.77
CA ARG A 196 15.67 9.40 -13.58
C ARG A 196 15.92 10.78 -12.97
N ASP A 197 16.73 10.85 -11.93
CA ASP A 197 17.07 12.09 -11.24
C ASP A 197 17.79 13.05 -12.19
N MET A 198 18.76 12.55 -12.96
CA MET A 198 19.41 13.33 -14.03
C MET A 198 18.41 13.81 -15.09
N MET A 199 17.47 12.96 -15.53
CA MET A 199 16.45 13.34 -16.51
C MET A 199 15.55 14.46 -15.98
N VAL A 200 15.15 14.39 -14.70
CA VAL A 200 14.34 15.42 -14.04
C VAL A 200 15.14 16.71 -13.86
N GLU A 201 16.41 16.60 -13.47
CA GLU A 201 17.32 17.75 -13.30
C GLU A 201 17.60 18.48 -14.62
N LEU A 202 17.69 17.74 -15.73
CA LEU A 202 17.85 18.31 -17.07
C LEU A 202 16.54 18.91 -17.61
N LEU A 203 15.39 18.30 -17.31
CA LEU A 203 14.09 18.73 -17.81
C LEU A 203 13.54 19.95 -17.03
N GLN A 204 13.87 20.05 -15.73
CA GLN A 204 13.40 21.10 -14.81
C GLN A 204 11.90 21.40 -14.92
N PRO A 205 11.02 20.39 -14.76
CA PRO A 205 9.58 20.59 -14.90
C PRO A 205 9.05 21.54 -13.82
N THR A 206 8.12 22.40 -14.21
CA THR A 206 7.40 23.33 -13.34
C THR A 206 6.01 22.79 -12.96
N PRO A 207 5.35 23.30 -11.92
CA PRO A 207 3.99 22.86 -11.55
C PRO A 207 2.94 23.07 -12.65
N ASP A 208 3.19 23.96 -13.61
CA ASP A 208 2.30 24.21 -14.75
C ASP A 208 2.50 23.19 -15.89
N ASP A 209 3.56 22.37 -15.83
CA ASP A 209 3.88 21.38 -16.85
C ASP A 209 3.13 20.06 -16.62
N ALA A 210 2.52 19.54 -17.69
CA ALA A 210 1.90 18.23 -17.68
C ALA A 210 2.95 17.13 -17.87
N ILE A 211 3.14 16.29 -16.84
CA ILE A 211 4.03 15.13 -16.92
C ILE A 211 3.26 13.95 -17.52
N CYS A 212 3.79 13.37 -18.61
CA CYS A 212 3.23 12.16 -19.23
C CYS A 212 4.32 11.08 -19.28
N GLU A 213 4.03 9.91 -18.69
CA GLU A 213 4.86 8.72 -18.85
C GLU A 213 4.25 7.78 -19.88
N ILE A 214 4.99 7.50 -20.96
CA ILE A 214 4.57 6.53 -21.97
C ILE A 214 5.34 5.22 -21.74
N ILE A 215 4.68 4.24 -21.15
CA ILE A 215 5.26 2.91 -20.96
C ILE A 215 5.29 2.18 -22.33
N LEU A 216 6.51 1.93 -22.81
CA LEU A 216 6.82 1.38 -24.15
C LEU A 216 6.22 -0.01 -24.44
N LEU A 217 5.85 -0.78 -23.40
CA LEU A 217 5.15 -2.06 -23.56
C LEU A 217 3.83 -1.95 -24.32
N SER A 218 3.13 -0.82 -24.19
CA SER A 218 1.88 -0.55 -24.91
C SER A 218 2.08 -0.13 -26.37
N LEU A 219 3.25 0.44 -26.70
CA LEU A 219 3.60 0.90 -28.05
C LEU A 219 4.04 -0.24 -28.96
N ILE A 220 4.68 -1.29 -28.42
CA ILE A 220 5.15 -2.43 -29.23
C ILE A 220 3.98 -3.30 -29.72
N GLN A 221 2.85 -3.34 -29.01
CA GLN A 221 1.68 -4.12 -29.45
C GLN A 221 0.76 -3.42 -30.47
N ARG A 222 0.95 -2.12 -30.72
CA ARG A 222 0.11 -1.37 -31.67
C ARG A 222 0.97 -0.56 -32.63
N THR A 223 1.39 -1.22 -33.70
CA THR A 223 1.66 -0.54 -34.97
C THR A 223 0.38 0.14 -35.46
N GLY A 224 0.19 1.42 -35.08
CA GLY A 224 -0.88 2.26 -35.61
C GLY A 224 -1.38 3.34 -34.64
N ILE A 225 -0.72 4.49 -34.67
CA ILE A 225 -1.28 5.86 -34.51
C ILE A 225 -2.09 6.15 -33.22
N ILE A 226 -1.44 6.89 -32.31
CA ILE A 226 -1.90 7.89 -31.32
C ILE A 226 -3.31 7.74 -30.70
N LYS A 227 -3.34 7.56 -29.37
CA LYS A 227 -4.12 8.32 -28.35
C LYS A 227 -4.47 7.39 -27.19
N LYS A 228 -3.76 7.55 -26.08
CA LYS A 228 -4.28 7.49 -24.71
C LYS A 228 -3.13 7.89 -23.78
N CYS A 229 -2.96 9.19 -23.57
CA CYS A 229 -2.39 9.66 -22.31
C CYS A 229 -3.40 9.22 -21.24
N ALA A 230 -3.02 8.24 -20.41
CA ALA A 230 -3.72 8.02 -19.17
C ALA A 230 -3.26 9.14 -18.23
N PHE A 231 -4.15 10.10 -17.99
CA PHE A 231 -4.01 11.03 -16.88
C PHE A 231 -3.95 10.20 -15.60
N ALA A 232 -2.83 10.29 -14.89
CA ALA A 232 -2.78 10.02 -13.46
C ALA A 232 -2.67 11.40 -12.80
N VAL A 233 -3.82 11.91 -12.35
CA VAL A 233 -3.87 12.94 -11.30
C VAL A 233 -3.77 12.21 -9.97
#